data_AF-A0A838VJ44-F1
#
_entry.id   AF-A0A838VJ44-F1
#
_cell.length_a   1.000
_cell.length_b   1.000
_cell.length_c   1.000
_cell.angle_alpha   90.00
_cell.angle_beta   90.00
_cell.angle_gamma   90.00
#
_symmetry.space_group_name_H-M   'P 1'
#
loop_
_entity.id
_entity.type
_entity.pdbx_description
1 polymer ?
#
loop_
_entity_poly.entity_id
_entity_poly.type
_entity_poly.pdbx_seq_one_letter_code
_entity_poly.pdbx_strand_id
1 'polypeptide(L)'
;ILVAGGTGSGKTTLVNALLAEVAKTTDRIVLIEDTRELQCAAPNLVAMRTKDGVASLSDLVRSSLRLRPDRIPIGEVRGAEALDLLKAWGTGHPGGIGTIHAGTALGALRRMEQLIQEAVVTVPRALLAETIDLIAVLVRDGHGRRLAELARVEGLDPAIGDYRLTSLCTTQPGDLP
;
A
#
# COMPACT_ATOMS: atom_id res chain seq x y z
N ILE A 1 0.88 4.61 -2.97
CA ILE A 1 -0.18 4.90 -1.96
C ILE A 1 -0.38 3.66 -1.10
N LEU A 2 -0.24 3.79 0.21
CA LEU A 2 -0.51 2.72 1.16
C LEU A 2 -1.82 3.01 1.91
N VAL A 3 -2.78 2.10 1.83
CA VAL A 3 -4.06 2.23 2.54
C VAL A 3 -4.01 1.38 3.81
N ALA A 4 -4.00 2.04 4.96
CA ALA A 4 -3.94 1.43 6.27
C ALA A 4 -5.31 1.38 6.95
N GLY A 5 -5.49 0.48 7.90
CA GLY A 5 -6.69 0.40 8.73
C GLY A 5 -6.99 -1.00 9.27
N GLY A 6 -7.87 -1.03 10.27
CA GLY A 6 -8.35 -2.26 10.90
C GLY A 6 -9.16 -3.17 9.95
N THR A 7 -9.52 -4.37 10.40
CA THR A 7 -10.45 -5.25 9.67
C THR A 7 -11.81 -4.56 9.54
N GLY A 8 -12.41 -4.62 8.35
CA GLY A 8 -13.72 -4.00 8.11
C GLY A 8 -13.75 -2.47 8.06
N SER A 9 -12.59 -1.79 8.12
CA SER A 9 -12.46 -0.33 8.00
C SER A 9 -12.76 0.21 6.60
N GLY A 10 -12.75 -0.66 5.57
CA GLY A 10 -13.03 -0.28 4.18
C GLY A 10 -11.80 -0.09 3.29
N LYS A 11 -10.61 -0.60 3.68
CA LYS A 11 -9.38 -0.51 2.87
C LYS A 11 -9.57 -0.93 1.42
N THR A 12 -10.07 -2.15 1.21
CA THR A 12 -10.35 -2.71 -0.12
C THR A 12 -11.33 -1.84 -0.90
N THR A 13 -12.35 -1.26 -0.24
CA THR A 13 -13.31 -0.35 -0.88
C THR A 13 -12.63 0.92 -1.39
N LEU A 14 -11.79 1.56 -0.57
CA LEU A 14 -11.03 2.73 -1.00
C LEU A 14 -10.06 2.39 -2.13
N VAL A 15 -9.36 1.26 -2.04
CA VAL A 15 -8.46 0.81 -3.12
C VAL A 15 -9.23 0.59 -4.42
N ASN A 16 -10.42 -0.02 -4.39
CA ASN A 16 -11.25 -0.18 -5.59
C ASN A 16 -11.68 1.18 -6.20
N ALA A 17 -11.96 2.19 -5.37
CA ALA A 17 -12.22 3.54 -5.87
C ALA A 17 -10.97 4.16 -6.53
N LEU A 18 -9.79 3.99 -5.95
CA LEU A 18 -8.52 4.43 -6.55
C LEU A 18 -8.23 3.69 -7.86
N LEU A 19 -8.50 2.38 -7.92
CA LEU A 19 -8.34 1.58 -9.12
C LEU A 19 -9.30 2.01 -10.23
N ALA A 20 -10.49 2.52 -9.91
CA ALA A 20 -11.40 3.08 -10.89
C ALA A 20 -10.84 4.36 -11.55
N GLU A 21 -10.10 5.18 -10.79
CA GLU A 21 -9.38 6.33 -11.37
C GLU A 21 -8.21 5.87 -12.24
N VAL A 22 -7.45 4.87 -11.78
CA VAL A 22 -6.36 4.28 -12.58
C VAL A 22 -6.89 3.66 -13.88
N ALA A 23 -8.06 3.03 -13.86
CA ALA A 23 -8.67 2.40 -15.03
C ALA A 23 -9.02 3.39 -16.16
N LYS A 24 -9.04 4.70 -15.89
CA LYS A 24 -9.22 5.75 -16.90
C LYS A 24 -7.95 6.02 -17.71
N THR A 25 -6.82 5.45 -17.30
CA THR A 25 -5.52 5.57 -17.99
C THR A 25 -5.30 4.43 -18.98
N THR A 26 -4.19 4.47 -19.71
CA THR A 26 -3.73 3.39 -20.59
C THR A 26 -2.70 2.47 -19.91
N ASP A 27 -2.50 2.64 -18.61
CA ASP A 27 -1.46 1.97 -17.83
C ASP A 27 -1.69 0.45 -17.82
N ARG A 28 -0.60 -0.31 -17.95
CA ARG A 28 -0.58 -1.75 -17.75
C ARG A 28 -0.59 -2.06 -16.26
N ILE A 29 -1.64 -2.73 -15.81
CA ILE A 29 -1.83 -3.05 -14.40
C ILE A 29 -1.56 -4.52 -14.18
N VAL A 30 -0.66 -4.84 -13.25
CA VAL A 30 -0.49 -6.20 -12.72
C VAL A 30 -1.01 -6.22 -11.29
N LEU A 31 -2.24 -6.70 -11.14
CA LEU A 31 -2.93 -6.77 -9.85
C LEU A 31 -2.62 -8.09 -9.16
N ILE A 32 -2.21 -8.04 -7.89
CA ILE A 32 -1.76 -9.20 -7.13
C ILE A 32 -2.60 -9.33 -5.85
N GLU A 33 -3.21 -10.48 -5.62
CA GLU A 33 -4.05 -10.69 -4.41
C GLU A 33 -4.05 -12.15 -3.94
N ASP A 34 -4.27 -12.38 -2.66
CA ASP A 34 -4.53 -13.73 -2.14
C ASP A 34 -5.96 -14.17 -2.43
N THR A 35 -6.91 -13.33 -2.03
CA THR A 35 -8.35 -13.52 -2.27
C THR A 35 -8.84 -12.45 -3.23
N ARG A 36 -9.70 -12.85 -4.17
CA ARG A 36 -10.31 -11.94 -5.14
C ARG A 36 -11.25 -10.95 -4.48
N GLU A 37 -10.74 -9.77 -4.16
CA GLU A 37 -11.51 -8.66 -3.60
C GLU A 37 -11.37 -7.39 -4.42
N LEU A 38 -10.21 -7.19 -5.07
CA LEU A 38 -9.95 -5.99 -5.83
C LEU A 38 -10.65 -6.03 -7.20
N GLN A 39 -11.24 -4.90 -7.57
CA GLN A 39 -11.97 -4.72 -8.82
C GLN A 39 -11.28 -3.64 -9.63
N CYS A 40 -10.73 -4.03 -10.79
CA CYS A 40 -10.08 -3.11 -11.71
C CYS A 40 -10.63 -3.34 -13.11
N ALA A 41 -11.13 -2.27 -13.74
CA ALA A 41 -11.70 -2.30 -15.08
C ALA A 41 -10.73 -1.77 -16.15
N ALA A 42 -9.44 -1.64 -15.82
CA ALA A 42 -8.44 -1.12 -16.75
C ALA A 42 -8.34 -2.03 -17.99
N PRO A 43 -8.23 -1.46 -19.21
CA PRO A 43 -8.16 -2.27 -20.42
C PRO A 43 -6.96 -3.22 -20.48
N ASN A 44 -5.82 -2.81 -19.91
CA ASN A 44 -4.56 -3.56 -19.93
C ASN A 44 -4.25 -4.17 -18.56
N LEU A 45 -5.11 -5.10 -18.12
CA LEU A 45 -5.03 -5.75 -16.81
C LEU A 45 -4.51 -7.18 -16.90
N VAL A 46 -3.56 -7.52 -16.02
CA VAL A 46 -3.21 -8.89 -15.66
C VAL A 46 -3.50 -9.07 -14.18
N ALA A 47 -4.44 -9.96 -13.84
CA ALA A 47 -4.74 -10.31 -12.46
C ALA A 47 -4.04 -11.62 -12.08
N MET A 48 -3.19 -11.56 -11.06
CA MET A 48 -2.43 -12.67 -10.50
C MET A 48 -2.93 -12.96 -9.10
N ARG A 49 -3.02 -14.25 -8.76
CA ARG A 49 -3.43 -14.68 -7.43
C ARG A 49 -2.51 -15.73 -6.88
N THR A 50 -2.40 -15.76 -5.55
CA THR A 50 -1.64 -16.83 -4.90
C THR A 50 -2.35 -18.16 -5.05
N LYS A 51 -1.55 -19.21 -4.88
CA LYS A 51 -2.04 -20.58 -4.85
C LYS A 51 -1.14 -21.36 -3.91
N ASP A 52 -1.72 -21.91 -2.86
CA ASP A 52 -1.00 -22.65 -1.83
C ASP A 52 -0.11 -23.74 -2.45
N GLY A 53 1.14 -23.77 -2.00
CA GLY A 53 2.17 -24.69 -2.50
C GLY A 53 2.64 -24.46 -3.94
N VAL A 54 2.14 -23.41 -4.62
CA VAL A 54 2.50 -23.12 -6.03
C VAL A 54 3.09 -21.73 -6.20
N ALA A 55 2.45 -20.70 -5.65
CA ALA A 55 2.93 -19.33 -5.76
C ALA A 55 2.48 -18.49 -4.57
N SER A 56 3.47 -17.94 -3.84
CA SER A 56 3.29 -16.94 -2.78
C SER A 56 3.14 -15.52 -3.35
N LEU A 57 2.70 -14.56 -2.53
CA LEU A 57 2.69 -13.15 -2.94
C LEU A 57 4.07 -12.68 -3.43
N SER A 58 5.15 -13.06 -2.74
CA SER A 58 6.53 -12.76 -3.15
C SER A 58 6.84 -13.26 -4.57
N ASP A 59 6.43 -14.50 -4.89
CA ASP A 59 6.65 -15.08 -6.21
C ASP A 59 5.91 -14.31 -7.31
N LEU A 60 4.68 -13.88 -7.02
CA LEU A 60 3.86 -13.10 -7.94
C LEU A 60 4.44 -11.71 -8.15
N VAL A 61 4.88 -11.03 -7.09
CA VAL A 61 5.53 -9.71 -7.20
C VAL A 61 6.78 -9.80 -8.06
N ARG A 62 7.67 -10.78 -7.82
CA ARG A 62 8.87 -10.96 -8.66
C ARG A 62 8.53 -11.28 -10.11
N SER A 63 7.50 -12.11 -10.33
CA SER A 63 7.04 -12.47 -11.68
C SER A 63 6.45 -11.27 -12.41
N SER A 64 5.75 -10.38 -11.70
CA SER A 64 5.12 -9.19 -12.26
C SER A 64 6.12 -8.28 -12.97
N LEU A 65 7.36 -8.16 -12.47
CA LEU A 65 8.39 -7.29 -13.05
C LEU A 65 8.76 -7.68 -14.49
N ARG A 66 8.56 -8.96 -14.87
CA ARG A 66 8.78 -9.44 -16.24
C ARG A 66 7.64 -9.08 -17.19
N LEU A 67 6.50 -8.69 -16.65
CA LEU A 67 5.31 -8.33 -17.41
C LEU A 67 5.28 -6.85 -17.81
N ARG A 68 6.34 -6.08 -17.49
CA ARG A 68 6.45 -4.64 -17.74
C ARG A 68 5.19 -3.88 -17.25
N PRO A 69 4.84 -4.00 -15.96
CA PRO A 69 3.71 -3.26 -15.42
C PRO A 69 4.03 -1.77 -15.45
N ASP A 70 3.02 -0.93 -15.60
CA ASP A 70 3.12 0.47 -15.22
C ASP A 70 2.74 0.63 -13.73
N ARG A 71 1.81 -0.22 -13.24
CA ARG A 71 1.35 -0.23 -11.85
C ARG A 71 1.21 -1.64 -11.30
N ILE A 72 1.56 -1.79 -10.02
CA ILE A 72 1.42 -3.05 -9.28
C ILE A 72 0.55 -2.81 -8.04
N PRO A 73 -0.79 -2.90 -8.17
CA PRO A 73 -1.67 -2.95 -7.02
C PRO A 73 -1.57 -4.30 -6.29
N ILE A 74 -1.57 -4.26 -4.96
CA ILE A 74 -1.59 -5.45 -4.12
C ILE A 74 -2.79 -5.43 -3.17
N GLY A 75 -3.42 -6.59 -2.99
CA GLY A 75 -4.57 -6.76 -2.09
C GLY A 75 -4.26 -6.32 -0.67
N GLU A 76 -3.46 -7.10 0.06
CA GLU A 76 -2.99 -6.76 1.40
C GLU A 76 -1.59 -7.31 1.63
N VAL A 77 -0.70 -6.48 2.17
CA VAL A 77 0.66 -6.88 2.56
C VAL A 77 0.61 -7.42 3.98
N ARG A 78 1.04 -8.67 4.14
CA ARG A 78 0.90 -9.48 5.35
C ARG A 78 2.20 -10.14 5.81
N GLY A 79 3.22 -10.21 4.97
CA GLY A 79 4.47 -10.91 5.25
C GLY A 79 5.69 -10.38 4.49
N ALA A 80 6.68 -11.26 4.34
CA ALA A 80 7.96 -11.01 3.70
C ALA A 80 7.89 -10.44 2.25
N GLU A 81 6.75 -10.57 1.55
CA GLU A 81 6.54 -9.93 0.24
C GLU A 81 6.68 -8.41 0.29
N ALA A 82 6.55 -7.79 1.46
CA ALA A 82 6.74 -6.36 1.66
C ALA A 82 8.08 -5.86 1.08
N LEU A 83 9.15 -6.63 1.18
CA LEU A 83 10.45 -6.26 0.62
C LEU A 83 10.47 -6.35 -0.90
N ASP A 84 9.92 -7.41 -1.47
CA ASP A 84 9.83 -7.59 -2.92
C ASP A 84 8.97 -6.48 -3.53
N LEU A 85 7.85 -6.13 -2.86
CA LEU A 85 6.96 -5.06 -3.28
C LEU A 85 7.63 -3.69 -3.19
N LEU A 86 8.34 -3.42 -2.10
CA LEU A 86 9.09 -2.17 -1.93
C LEU A 86 10.10 -1.98 -3.07
N LYS A 87 10.87 -3.04 -3.38
CA LYS A 87 11.81 -3.01 -4.51
C LYS A 87 11.10 -2.82 -5.85
N ALA A 88 9.96 -3.48 -6.05
CA ALA A 88 9.20 -3.38 -7.28
C ALA A 88 8.70 -1.95 -7.53
N TRP A 89 8.14 -1.30 -6.49
CA TRP A 89 7.70 0.09 -6.55
C TRP A 89 8.88 1.07 -6.69
N GLY A 90 10.00 0.82 -6.02
CA GLY A 90 11.18 1.70 -6.07
C GLY A 90 11.99 1.65 -7.37
N THR A 91 11.78 0.67 -8.27
CA THR A 91 12.62 0.44 -9.46
C THR A 91 12.00 0.87 -10.79
N GLY A 92 11.17 1.92 -10.77
CA GLY A 92 10.62 2.54 -11.99
C GLY A 92 9.19 2.13 -12.34
N HIS A 93 8.41 1.67 -11.35
CA HIS A 93 6.98 1.41 -11.48
C HIS A 93 6.16 2.34 -10.55
N PRO A 94 6.14 3.65 -10.84
CA PRO A 94 5.42 4.62 -10.02
C PRO A 94 3.91 4.35 -10.08
N GLY A 95 3.23 4.35 -8.92
CA GLY A 95 1.77 4.18 -8.86
C GLY A 95 1.28 2.90 -8.19
N GLY A 96 2.13 2.25 -7.39
CA GLY A 96 1.75 1.18 -6.48
C GLY A 96 0.63 1.57 -5.52
N ILE A 97 -0.37 0.70 -5.37
CA ILE A 97 -1.44 0.82 -4.38
C ILE A 97 -1.47 -0.48 -3.59
N GLY A 98 -1.42 -0.41 -2.26
CA GLY A 98 -1.52 -1.60 -1.42
C GLY A 98 -2.32 -1.33 -0.17
N THR A 99 -2.87 -2.39 0.43
CA THR A 99 -3.43 -2.28 1.78
C THR A 99 -2.52 -2.91 2.83
N ILE A 100 -2.62 -2.41 4.06
CA ILE A 100 -1.91 -2.94 5.22
C ILE A 100 -2.74 -2.76 6.49
N HIS A 101 -2.54 -3.63 7.48
CA HIS A 101 -3.17 -3.46 8.78
C HIS A 101 -2.32 -2.56 9.69
N ALA A 102 -2.77 -1.33 9.92
CA ALA A 102 -2.18 -0.40 10.88
C ALA A 102 -3.20 0.67 11.30
N GLY A 103 -3.02 1.27 12.48
CA GLY A 103 -3.94 2.25 13.05
C GLY A 103 -3.58 3.73 12.81
N THR A 104 -2.37 4.01 12.31
CA THR A 104 -1.86 5.37 12.02
C THR A 104 -0.92 5.32 10.83
N ALA A 105 -0.61 6.46 10.21
CA ALA A 105 0.29 6.50 9.06
C ALA A 105 1.73 6.08 9.44
N LEU A 106 2.25 6.59 10.56
CA LEU A 106 3.54 6.16 11.10
C LEU A 106 3.52 4.66 11.47
N GLY A 107 2.41 4.18 12.02
CA GLY A 107 2.19 2.76 12.31
C GLY A 107 2.23 1.90 11.05
N ALA A 108 1.74 2.39 9.91
CA ALA A 108 1.78 1.67 8.63
C ALA A 108 3.22 1.50 8.12
N LEU A 109 4.06 2.54 8.24
CA LEU A 109 5.49 2.45 7.89
C LEU A 109 6.22 1.48 8.82
N ARG A 110 6.00 1.57 10.13
CA ARG A 110 6.59 0.63 11.10
C ARG A 110 6.11 -0.81 10.86
N ARG A 111 4.86 -1.01 10.44
CA ARG A 111 4.35 -2.32 10.06
C ARG A 111 5.05 -2.85 8.80
N MET A 112 5.24 -2.00 7.78
CA MET A 112 6.05 -2.36 6.61
C MET A 112 7.48 -2.77 7.01
N GLU A 113 8.12 -2.05 7.94
CA GLU A 113 9.44 -2.46 8.45
C GLU A 113 9.43 -3.86 9.06
N GLN A 114 8.47 -4.14 9.95
CA GLN A 114 8.35 -5.45 10.59
C GLN A 114 8.17 -6.57 9.56
N LEU A 115 7.34 -6.34 8.55
CA LEU A 115 7.11 -7.32 7.47
C LEU A 115 8.37 -7.51 6.61
N ILE A 116 9.11 -6.44 6.34
CA ILE A 116 10.41 -6.51 5.64
C ILE A 116 11.44 -7.28 6.48
N GLN A 117 11.41 -7.15 7.82
CA GLN A 117 12.33 -7.86 8.72
C GLN A 117 12.17 -9.38 8.68
N GLU A 118 11.02 -9.88 8.21
CA GLU A 118 10.83 -11.32 7.98
C GLU A 118 11.74 -11.84 6.85
N ALA A 119 12.18 -10.97 5.93
CA ALA A 119 13.02 -11.31 4.79
C ALA A 119 14.51 -10.93 4.98
N VAL A 120 14.81 -9.87 5.75
CA VAL A 120 16.17 -9.32 5.89
C VAL A 120 16.44 -8.77 7.29
N VAL A 121 17.69 -8.84 7.73
CA VAL A 121 18.11 -8.33 9.05
C VAL A 121 18.05 -6.79 9.12
N THR A 122 18.50 -6.11 8.07
CA THR A 122 18.54 -4.64 8.02
C THR A 122 17.47 -4.13 7.05
N VAL A 123 16.52 -3.37 7.58
CA VAL A 123 15.45 -2.77 6.78
C VAL A 123 15.98 -1.56 6.02
N PRO A 124 15.74 -1.45 4.70
CA PRO A 124 16.09 -0.29 3.92
C PRO A 124 15.08 0.86 4.16
N ARG A 125 15.10 1.46 5.36
CA ARG A 125 14.14 2.49 5.79
C ARG A 125 14.12 3.72 4.88
N ALA A 126 15.28 4.12 4.36
CA ALA A 126 15.38 5.23 3.41
C ALA A 126 14.60 4.94 2.13
N LEU A 127 14.80 3.74 1.54
CA LEU A 127 14.04 3.30 0.37
C LEU A 127 12.54 3.23 0.67
N LEU A 128 12.15 2.74 1.85
CA LEU A 128 10.74 2.71 2.27
C LEU A 128 10.13 4.13 2.31
N ALA A 129 10.85 5.09 2.88
CA ALA A 129 10.41 6.47 2.97
C ALA A 129 10.36 7.17 1.59
N GLU A 130 11.26 6.82 0.68
CA GLU A 130 11.30 7.34 -0.70
C GLU A 130 10.24 6.72 -1.60
N THR A 131 9.83 5.47 -1.34
CA THR A 131 8.93 4.72 -2.23
C THR A 131 7.45 4.93 -1.89
N ILE A 132 7.11 5.22 -0.63
CA ILE A 132 5.72 5.40 -0.21
C ILE A 132 5.40 6.89 -0.18
N ASP A 133 4.69 7.41 -1.19
CA ASP A 133 4.38 8.86 -1.23
C ASP A 133 3.29 9.29 -0.23
N LEU A 134 2.24 8.47 -0.12
CA LEU A 134 1.00 8.80 0.59
C LEU A 134 0.50 7.60 1.39
N ILE A 135 -0.01 7.88 2.58
CA ILE A 135 -0.66 6.91 3.46
C ILE A 135 -2.04 7.40 3.83
N ALA A 136 -3.06 6.58 3.56
CA ALA A 136 -4.45 6.85 3.91
C ALA A 136 -4.89 5.86 4.99
N VAL A 137 -5.29 6.34 6.16
CA VAL A 137 -5.68 5.50 7.30
C VAL A 137 -7.20 5.53 7.46
N LEU A 138 -7.83 4.38 7.33
CA LEU A 138 -9.26 4.21 7.55
C LEU A 138 -9.55 3.62 8.92
N VAL A 139 -10.56 4.17 9.58
CA VAL A 139 -11.10 3.66 10.84
C VAL A 139 -12.57 3.30 10.67
N ARG A 140 -13.03 2.36 11.49
CA ARG A 140 -14.45 2.10 11.70
C ARG A 140 -14.77 2.33 13.16
N ASP A 141 -15.63 3.29 13.44
CA ASP A 141 -16.10 3.63 14.77
C ASP A 141 -17.64 3.56 14.81
N GLY A 142 -18.24 4.05 15.90
CA GLY A 142 -19.70 4.08 16.09
C GLY A 142 -20.45 4.89 15.03
N HIS A 143 -19.76 5.77 14.28
CA HIS A 143 -20.35 6.63 13.25
C HIS A 143 -20.16 6.08 11.82
N GLY A 144 -19.48 4.94 11.67
CA GLY A 144 -19.27 4.28 10.38
C GLY A 144 -17.80 4.22 9.99
N ARG A 145 -17.54 4.22 8.67
CA ARG A 145 -16.19 4.17 8.11
C ARG A 145 -15.77 5.58 7.68
N ARG A 146 -14.58 6.01 8.08
CA ARG A 146 -14.04 7.32 7.69
C ARG A 146 -12.53 7.30 7.49
N LEU A 147 -12.03 8.26 6.72
CA LEU A 147 -10.61 8.57 6.61
C LEU A 147 -10.18 9.34 7.87
N ALA A 148 -9.41 8.69 8.73
CA ALA A 148 -8.92 9.29 9.98
C ALA A 148 -7.65 10.11 9.77
N GLU A 149 -6.79 9.68 8.85
CA GLU A 149 -5.51 10.32 8.58
C GLU A 149 -5.18 10.19 7.10
N LEU A 150 -4.67 11.27 6.52
CA LEU A 150 -4.04 11.28 5.21
C LEU A 150 -2.69 11.96 5.37
N ALA A 151 -1.61 11.24 5.14
CA ALA A 151 -0.27 11.74 5.36
C ALA A 151 0.59 11.58 4.10
N ARG A 152 1.42 12.58 3.82
CA ARG A 152 2.53 12.51 2.87
C ARG A 152 3.80 12.11 3.60
N VAL A 153 4.57 11.20 3.02
CA VAL A 153 5.89 10.82 3.54
C VAL A 153 6.95 11.74 2.93
N GLU A 154 7.76 12.38 3.78
CA GLU A 154 8.77 13.37 3.39
C GLU A 154 10.20 12.81 3.52
N GLY A 155 10.33 11.49 3.72
CA GLY A 155 11.61 10.83 3.99
C GLY A 155 11.85 10.54 5.47
N LEU A 156 13.13 10.36 5.81
CA LEU A 156 13.60 10.20 7.19
C LEU A 156 14.09 11.53 7.75
N ASP A 157 13.87 11.73 9.06
CA ASP A 157 14.48 12.80 9.82
C ASP A 157 15.94 12.43 10.14
N PRO A 158 16.94 13.22 9.70
CA PRO A 158 18.36 12.89 9.92
C PRO A 158 18.81 13.08 11.38
N ALA A 159 18.09 13.85 12.19
CA ALA A 159 18.44 14.11 13.58
C ALA A 159 17.83 13.05 14.52
N ILE A 160 16.58 12.66 14.28
CA ILE A 160 15.84 11.72 15.14
C ILE A 160 15.90 10.28 14.61
N GLY A 161 16.12 10.11 13.30
CA GLY A 161 16.15 8.81 12.65
C GLY A 161 14.77 8.16 12.52
N ASP A 162 13.68 8.93 12.59
CA ASP A 162 12.30 8.44 12.36
C ASP A 162 11.70 9.02 11.07
N TYR A 163 10.55 8.51 10.63
CA TYR A 163 9.87 9.02 9.44
C TYR A 163 9.29 10.41 9.68
N ARG A 164 9.43 11.27 8.67
CA ARG A 164 8.81 12.59 8.64
C ARG A 164 7.53 12.51 7.80
N LEU A 165 6.42 12.90 8.41
CA LEU A 165 5.09 12.87 7.79
C LEU A 165 4.46 14.26 7.83
N THR A 166 3.83 14.66 6.74
CA THR A 166 3.00 15.88 6.66
C THR A 166 1.53 15.48 6.59
N SER A 167 0.71 15.93 7.54
CA SER A 167 -0.74 15.71 7.48
C SER A 167 -1.36 16.52 6.35
N LEU A 168 -2.18 15.87 5.53
CA LEU A 168 -2.96 16.47 4.45
C LEU A 168 -4.44 16.60 4.79
N CYS A 169 -4.87 16.03 5.93
CA CYS A 169 -6.21 16.28 6.46
C CYS A 169 -6.25 17.65 7.14
N THR A 170 -6.94 18.62 6.54
CA THR A 170 -7.45 19.78 7.27
C THR A 170 -8.57 19.29 8.17
N THR A 171 -8.38 19.29 9.48
CA THR A 171 -9.49 19.24 10.43
C THR A 171 -10.43 20.41 10.09
N GLN A 172 -11.65 20.13 9.67
CA GLN A 172 -12.66 21.19 9.69
C GLN A 172 -12.93 21.52 11.17
N PRO A 173 -12.99 22.81 11.56
CA PRO A 173 -13.25 23.23 12.93
C PRO A 173 -14.73 23.01 13.31
N GLY A 174 -15.14 21.74 13.38
CA GLY A 174 -16.49 21.29 13.72
C GLY A 174 -16.61 19.82 14.11
N ASP A 175 -15.51 19.03 14.04
CA ASP A 175 -15.49 17.59 14.35
C ASP A 175 -15.00 17.25 15.76
N LEU A 176 -15.13 18.17 16.73
CA LEU A 176 -14.99 17.83 18.15
C LEU A 176 -16.38 17.68 18.78
N PRO A 177 -16.60 16.64 19.60
CA PRO A 177 -17.90 16.36 20.23
C PRO A 177 -18.33 17.45 21.21
#